data_AF-A0A833U4H2-F1
#
_entry.id   AF-A0A833U4H2-F1
#
_cell.length_a   1.000
_cell.length_b   1.000
_cell.length_c   1.000
_cell.angle_alpha   90.00
_cell.angle_beta   90.00
_cell.angle_gamma   90.00
#
_symmetry.space_group_name_H-M   'P 1'
#
loop_
_entity.id
_entity.type
_entity.pdbx_description
1 polymer ?
#
loop_
_entity_poly.entity_id
_entity_poly.type
_entity_poly.pdbx_seq_one_letter_code
_entity_poly.pdbx_strand_id
1 'polypeptide(L)'
;MRQRTFRYEAKWALEEECEEVIKKVWQRGNDKRLNCLLEESNGALMRWSKQVDREEGKSIREKSERLKSLQEMEGMHSIEEIKMLQGEIGEMFEKDDLKWKQRAKLNWYQLGDRNTKFFHSCANQRRRRNAIKIIFDEEDRGLSSPTEMEGVFNGYFQKLFTSSGPSKAEVTDCLKNLTPRVSDVMNLNLTRPFTRVEVE
;
A
#
# COMPACT_ATOMS: atom_id res chain seq x y z
N MET A 1 -6.73 19.23 7.36
CA MET A 1 -7.19 17.82 7.42
C MET A 1 -6.11 16.93 6.81
N ARG A 2 -5.60 15.90 7.49
CA ARG A 2 -4.61 14.97 6.90
C ARG A 2 -5.27 14.20 5.75
N GLN A 3 -4.79 14.39 4.52
CA GLN A 3 -5.22 13.60 3.37
C GLN A 3 -4.91 12.12 3.61
N ARG A 4 -5.88 11.24 3.36
CA ARG A 4 -5.69 9.79 3.51
C ARG A 4 -4.71 9.35 2.42
N THR A 5 -3.51 8.95 2.82
CA THR A 5 -2.52 8.41 1.88
C THR A 5 -3.02 7.11 1.28
N PHE A 6 -2.75 6.93 -0.02
CA PHE A 6 -3.06 5.69 -0.72
C PHE A 6 -2.34 4.52 -0.06
N ARG A 7 -3.07 3.44 0.18
CA ARG A 7 -2.52 2.14 0.58
C ARG A 7 -3.34 1.07 -0.11
N TYR A 8 -2.65 0.20 -0.82
CA TYR A 8 -3.28 -0.98 -1.41
C TYR A 8 -3.77 -1.92 -0.30
N GLU A 9 -5.02 -2.35 -0.39
CA GLU A 9 -5.58 -3.36 0.51
C GLU A 9 -5.65 -4.71 -0.21
N ALA A 10 -5.12 -5.78 0.41
CA ALA A 10 -5.02 -7.10 -0.19
C ALA A 10 -6.39 -7.69 -0.57
N LYS A 11 -7.45 -7.31 0.14
CA LYS A 11 -8.82 -7.73 -0.19
C LYS A 11 -9.29 -7.26 -1.57
N TRP A 12 -8.71 -6.18 -2.10
CA TRP A 12 -9.05 -5.70 -3.45
C TRP A 12 -8.68 -6.69 -4.54
N ALA A 13 -7.66 -7.53 -4.34
CA ALA A 13 -7.29 -8.58 -5.29
C ALA A 13 -8.36 -9.69 -5.42
N LEU A 14 -9.29 -9.79 -4.46
CA LEU A 14 -10.37 -10.77 -4.50
C LEU A 14 -11.55 -10.29 -5.35
N GLU A 15 -11.58 -9.02 -5.74
CA GLU A 15 -12.64 -8.42 -6.53
C GLU A 15 -12.17 -8.26 -7.98
N GLU A 16 -12.87 -8.88 -8.92
CA GLU A 16 -12.58 -8.77 -10.36
C GLU A 16 -12.61 -7.30 -10.82
N GLU A 17 -13.47 -6.49 -10.20
CA GLU A 17 -13.61 -5.06 -10.47
C GLU A 17 -12.32 -4.26 -10.21
N CYS A 18 -11.44 -4.72 -9.33
CA CYS A 18 -10.18 -4.04 -9.03
C CYS A 18 -9.30 -3.96 -10.28
N GLU A 19 -9.18 -5.07 -11.01
CA GLU A 19 -8.39 -5.14 -12.24
C GLU A 19 -9.01 -4.24 -13.32
N GLU A 20 -10.33 -4.26 -13.44
CA GLU A 20 -11.06 -3.44 -14.41
C GLU A 20 -10.92 -1.94 -14.15
N VAL A 21 -10.86 -1.51 -12.88
CA VAL A 21 -10.58 -0.11 -12.52
C VAL A 21 -9.19 0.30 -12.99
N ILE A 22 -8.18 -0.55 -12.81
CA ILE A 22 -6.80 -0.26 -13.23
C ILE A 22 -6.71 -0.23 -14.75
N LYS A 23 -7.25 -1.26 -15.44
CA LYS A 23 -7.28 -1.32 -16.92
C LYS A 23 -7.88 -0.07 -17.53
N LYS A 24 -9.02 0.41 -17.01
CA LYS A 24 -9.68 1.63 -17.50
C LYS A 24 -8.80 2.88 -17.39
N VAL A 25 -7.99 2.99 -16.34
CA VAL A 25 -7.05 4.11 -16.19
C VAL A 25 -5.91 3.98 -17.19
N TRP A 26 -5.35 2.79 -17.33
CA TRP A 26 -4.18 2.55 -18.19
C TRP A 26 -4.51 2.71 -19.68
N GLN A 27 -5.67 2.21 -20.12
CA GLN A 27 -6.14 2.39 -21.50
C GLN A 27 -6.31 3.86 -21.90
N ARG A 28 -6.60 4.75 -20.95
CA ARG A 28 -6.76 6.19 -21.19
C ARG A 28 -5.45 6.96 -21.19
N GLY A 29 -4.34 6.32 -20.81
CA GLY A 29 -3.08 7.01 -20.54
C GLY A 29 -1.86 6.43 -21.26
N ASN A 30 -2.04 5.85 -22.45
CA ASN A 30 -0.95 5.22 -23.23
C ASN A 30 0.31 6.10 -23.42
N ASP A 31 0.17 7.43 -23.45
CA ASP A 31 1.30 8.38 -23.62
C ASP A 31 1.75 9.06 -22.31
N LYS A 32 1.20 8.69 -21.16
CA LYS A 32 1.55 9.30 -19.88
C LYS A 32 2.79 8.63 -19.27
N ARG A 33 3.58 9.42 -18.56
CA ARG A 33 4.66 8.88 -17.71
C ARG A 33 4.07 7.92 -16.67
N LEU A 34 4.80 6.85 -16.35
CA LEU A 34 4.39 5.82 -15.39
C LEU A 34 3.91 6.40 -14.05
N ASN A 35 4.61 7.40 -13.50
CA ASN A 35 4.22 8.00 -12.22
C ASN A 35 2.82 8.65 -12.27
N CYS A 36 2.48 9.33 -13.37
CA CYS A 36 1.15 9.91 -13.55
C CYS A 36 0.07 8.82 -13.65
N LEU A 37 0.35 7.73 -14.37
CA LEU A 37 -0.54 6.58 -14.47
C LEU A 37 -0.79 5.93 -13.10
N LEU A 38 0.26 5.80 -12.28
CA LEU A 38 0.15 5.26 -10.93
C LEU A 38 -0.67 6.18 -10.01
N GLU A 39 -0.46 7.49 -10.05
CA GLU A 39 -1.24 8.46 -9.26
C GLU A 39 -2.73 8.43 -9.64
N GLU A 40 -3.03 8.38 -10.94
CA GLU A 40 -4.41 8.27 -11.43
C GLU A 40 -5.06 6.94 -11.02
N SER A 41 -4.31 5.84 -11.10
CA SER A 41 -4.74 4.51 -10.66
C SER A 41 -5.03 4.50 -9.16
N ASN A 42 -4.15 5.08 -8.35
CA ASN A 42 -4.31 5.22 -6.91
C ASN A 42 -5.58 6.01 -6.56
N GLY A 43 -5.82 7.13 -7.26
CA GLY A 43 -7.02 7.93 -7.09
C GLY A 43 -8.30 7.20 -7.48
N ALA A 44 -8.27 6.43 -8.58
CA ALA A 44 -9.39 5.63 -9.04
C ALA A 44 -9.72 4.49 -8.05
N LEU A 45 -8.72 3.73 -7.62
CA LEU A 45 -8.86 2.67 -6.62
C LEU A 45 -9.37 3.18 -5.27
N MET A 46 -8.96 4.38 -4.84
CA MET A 46 -9.46 4.98 -3.60
C MET A 46 -10.94 5.37 -3.68
N ARG A 47 -11.41 5.81 -4.86
CA ARG A 47 -12.82 6.13 -5.07
C ARG A 47 -13.66 4.86 -5.12
N TRP A 48 -13.24 3.88 -5.92
CA TRP A 48 -13.89 2.59 -6.04
C TRP A 48 -13.95 1.86 -4.70
N SER A 49 -12.83 1.72 -3.99
CA SER A 49 -12.81 1.03 -2.68
C SER A 49 -13.71 1.68 -1.63
N LYS A 50 -13.87 3.01 -1.65
CA LYS A 50 -14.79 3.72 -0.76
C LYS A 50 -16.26 3.43 -1.09
N GLN A 51 -16.58 3.21 -2.36
CA GLN A 51 -17.91 2.79 -2.78
C GLN A 51 -18.17 1.34 -2.36
N VAL A 52 -17.25 0.43 -2.65
CA VAL A 52 -17.32 -0.98 -2.25
C VAL A 52 -17.47 -1.12 -0.73
N ASP A 53 -16.61 -0.48 0.07
CA ASP A 53 -16.69 -0.54 1.54
C ASP A 53 -18.06 -0.06 2.07
N ARG A 54 -18.72 0.88 1.38
CA ARG A 54 -20.06 1.36 1.77
C ARG A 54 -21.15 0.36 1.41
N GLU A 55 -21.06 -0.25 0.23
CA GLU A 55 -22.00 -1.24 -0.27
C GLU A 55 -21.90 -2.54 0.54
N GLU A 56 -20.67 -3.02 0.80
CA GLU A 56 -20.40 -4.13 1.73
C GLU A 56 -20.97 -3.86 3.12
N GLY A 57 -20.73 -2.66 3.68
CA GLY A 57 -21.24 -2.30 5.00
C GLY A 57 -22.78 -2.28 5.08
N LYS A 58 -23.46 -1.86 4.01
CA LYS A 58 -24.93 -1.94 3.91
C LYS A 58 -25.38 -3.40 3.82
N SER A 59 -24.74 -4.18 2.95
CA SER A 59 -25.10 -5.59 2.72
C SER A 59 -24.94 -6.42 4.01
N ILE A 60 -23.83 -6.26 4.74
CA ILE A 60 -23.61 -6.92 6.03
C ILE A 60 -24.73 -6.57 7.01
N ARG A 61 -25.12 -5.29 7.08
CA ARG A 61 -26.17 -4.83 7.98
C ARG A 61 -27.53 -5.43 7.62
N GLU A 62 -27.93 -5.37 6.36
CA GLU A 62 -29.21 -5.91 5.86
C GLU A 62 -29.29 -7.41 6.09
N LYS A 63 -28.23 -8.16 5.74
CA LYS A 63 -28.16 -9.61 5.97
C LYS A 63 -28.17 -9.96 7.46
N SER A 64 -27.51 -9.17 8.30
CA SER A 64 -27.50 -9.38 9.76
C SER A 64 -28.87 -9.12 10.38
N GLU A 65 -29.56 -8.06 9.94
CA GLU A 65 -30.93 -7.75 10.38
C GLU A 65 -31.91 -8.84 9.93
N ARG A 66 -31.78 -9.32 8.68
CA ARG A 66 -32.57 -10.46 8.16
C ARG A 66 -32.31 -11.74 8.96
N LEU A 67 -31.04 -12.09 9.18
CA LEU A 67 -30.66 -13.26 9.96
C LEU A 67 -31.24 -13.21 11.37
N LYS A 68 -31.16 -12.05 12.03
CA LYS A 68 -31.76 -11.83 13.35
C LYS A 68 -33.27 -12.03 13.33
N SER A 69 -33.98 -11.46 12.35
CA SER A 69 -35.43 -11.63 12.23
C SER A 69 -35.86 -13.09 12.04
N LEU A 70 -35.08 -13.87 11.28
CA LEU A 70 -35.33 -15.30 11.05
C LEU A 70 -35.05 -16.16 12.28
N GLN A 71 -34.16 -15.70 13.18
CA GLN A 71 -33.86 -16.39 14.44
C GLN A 71 -34.87 -16.07 15.55
N GLU A 72 -35.50 -14.90 15.51
CA GLU A 72 -36.48 -14.45 16.52
C GLU A 72 -37.91 -14.93 16.23
N MET A 73 -38.24 -15.28 14.99
CA MET A 73 -39.54 -15.85 14.65
C MET A 73 -39.61 -17.34 15.02
N GLU A 74 -40.57 -17.73 15.85
CA GLU A 74 -40.92 -19.12 16.10
C GLU A 74 -41.69 -19.68 14.88
N GLY A 75 -40.99 -20.40 14.00
CA GLY A 75 -41.60 -21.00 12.81
C GLY A 75 -40.63 -21.82 11.97
N MET A 76 -41.18 -22.58 11.01
CA MET A 76 -40.44 -23.44 10.07
C MET A 76 -39.66 -22.60 9.05
N HIS A 77 -38.69 -21.81 9.52
CA HIS A 77 -37.75 -21.11 8.66
C HIS A 77 -36.88 -22.13 7.97
N SER A 78 -36.56 -21.86 6.71
CA SER A 78 -35.63 -22.68 5.97
C SER A 78 -34.26 -22.59 6.67
N ILE A 79 -33.87 -23.67 7.35
CA ILE A 79 -32.52 -23.84 7.91
C ILE A 79 -31.47 -23.51 6.82
N GLU A 80 -31.82 -23.74 5.56
CA GLU A 80 -31.02 -23.39 4.39
C GLU A 80 -30.83 -21.86 4.23
N GLU A 81 -31.89 -21.05 4.38
CA GLU A 81 -31.78 -19.58 4.28
C GLU A 81 -30.88 -19.02 5.39
N ILE A 82 -31.00 -19.55 6.61
CA ILE A 82 -30.14 -19.17 7.74
C ILE A 82 -28.68 -19.52 7.45
N LYS A 83 -28.40 -20.74 6.97
CA LYS A 83 -27.04 -21.18 6.63
C LYS A 83 -26.44 -20.35 5.50
N MET A 84 -27.22 -20.05 4.47
CA MET A 84 -26.81 -19.20 3.34
C MET A 84 -26.41 -17.81 3.83
N LEU A 85 -27.26 -17.14 4.61
CA LEU A 85 -26.96 -15.81 5.14
C LEU A 85 -25.73 -15.80 6.05
N GLN A 86 -25.57 -16.82 6.90
CA GLN A 86 -24.38 -16.99 7.73
C GLN A 86 -23.11 -17.17 6.89
N GLY A 87 -23.19 -17.95 5.81
CA GLY A 87 -22.08 -18.16 4.87
C GLY A 87 -21.66 -16.86 4.19
N GLU A 88 -22.62 -16.11 3.63
CA GLU A 88 -22.37 -14.84 2.96
C GLU A 88 -21.78 -13.77 3.88
N ILE A 89 -22.31 -13.65 5.11
CA ILE A 89 -21.74 -12.75 6.13
C ILE A 89 -20.32 -13.21 6.51
N GLY A 90 -20.11 -14.52 6.64
CA GLY A 90 -18.81 -15.10 6.92
C GLY A 90 -17.76 -14.75 5.88
N GLU A 91 -18.09 -14.90 4.59
CA GLU A 91 -17.19 -14.55 3.48
C GLU A 91 -16.82 -13.06 3.50
N MET A 92 -17.79 -12.18 3.72
CA MET A 92 -17.55 -10.74 3.84
C MET A 92 -16.59 -10.42 5.00
N PHE A 93 -16.71 -11.12 6.14
CA PHE A 93 -15.78 -10.96 7.25
C PHE A 93 -14.39 -11.51 6.95
N GLU A 94 -14.27 -12.59 6.17
CA GLU A 94 -12.96 -13.13 5.77
C GLU A 94 -12.19 -12.16 4.87
N LYS A 95 -12.88 -11.47 3.94
CA LYS A 95 -12.29 -10.39 3.14
C LYS A 95 -11.79 -9.24 4.02
N ASP A 96 -12.57 -8.86 5.04
CA ASP A 96 -12.19 -7.80 5.96
C ASP A 96 -11.04 -8.22 6.89
N ASP A 97 -10.99 -9.49 7.30
CA ASP A 97 -9.88 -10.08 8.03
C ASP A 97 -8.56 -9.98 7.24
N LEU A 98 -8.60 -10.26 5.93
CA LEU A 98 -7.42 -10.16 5.07
C LEU A 98 -6.84 -8.73 5.07
N LYS A 99 -7.70 -7.71 4.98
CA LYS A 99 -7.34 -6.30 5.09
C LYS A 99 -6.64 -6.00 6.43
N TRP A 100 -7.20 -6.47 7.55
CA TRP A 100 -6.62 -6.20 8.87
C TRP A 100 -5.32 -6.96 9.13
N LYS A 101 -5.21 -8.19 8.64
CA LYS A 101 -3.98 -8.99 8.68
C LYS A 101 -2.83 -8.28 7.94
N GLN A 102 -3.09 -7.82 6.71
CA GLN A 102 -2.09 -7.07 5.93
C GLN A 102 -1.62 -5.82 6.69
N ARG A 103 -2.57 -5.02 7.22
CA ARG A 103 -2.26 -3.79 7.96
C ARG A 103 -1.52 -4.06 9.27
N ALA A 104 -1.82 -5.17 9.93
CA ALA A 104 -1.16 -5.57 11.15
C ALA A 104 0.31 -6.01 10.92
N LYS A 105 0.74 -6.34 9.68
CA LYS A 105 2.08 -6.87 9.37
C LYS A 105 2.54 -8.00 10.32
N LEU A 106 1.58 -8.80 10.79
CA LEU A 106 1.84 -9.97 11.62
C LEU A 106 1.85 -11.17 10.69
N ASN A 107 3.05 -11.67 10.40
CA ASN A 107 3.21 -12.99 9.82
C ASN A 107 2.94 -14.01 10.93
N TRP A 108 2.10 -15.00 10.63
CA TRP A 108 1.78 -16.23 11.35
C TRP A 108 0.52 -16.31 12.22
N TYR A 109 -0.39 -17.14 11.70
CA TYR A 109 -1.23 -18.12 12.37
C TYR A 109 -0.42 -18.99 13.34
N GLN A 110 -0.90 -19.12 14.58
CA GLN A 110 -0.77 -20.39 15.32
C GLN A 110 -2.03 -20.75 16.11
N LEU A 111 -2.99 -19.85 16.28
CA LEU A 111 -4.22 -20.11 17.02
C LEU A 111 -5.37 -19.64 16.17
N GLY A 112 -6.12 -20.59 15.60
CA GLY A 112 -7.18 -20.41 14.61
C GLY A 112 -8.42 -19.65 15.10
N ASP A 113 -8.23 -18.47 15.69
CA ASP A 113 -9.31 -17.57 16.04
C ASP A 113 -9.47 -16.49 14.95
N ARG A 114 -10.68 -16.35 14.41
CA ARG A 114 -11.10 -15.33 13.42
C ARG A 114 -11.21 -13.94 14.09
N ASN A 115 -10.19 -13.56 14.86
CA ASN A 115 -10.29 -12.44 15.78
C ASN A 115 -9.90 -11.12 15.10
N THR A 116 -10.79 -10.60 14.25
CA THR A 116 -10.71 -9.25 13.66
C THR A 116 -10.27 -8.22 14.69
N LYS A 117 -10.86 -8.22 15.91
CA LYS A 117 -10.57 -7.26 16.99
C LYS A 117 -9.09 -7.27 17.41
N PHE A 118 -8.47 -8.44 17.48
CA PHE A 118 -7.04 -8.56 17.75
C PHE A 118 -6.22 -7.86 16.66
N PHE A 119 -6.47 -8.17 15.38
CA PHE A 119 -5.75 -7.55 14.27
C PHE A 119 -5.99 -6.05 14.17
N HIS A 120 -7.22 -5.59 14.42
CA HIS A 120 -7.55 -4.17 14.55
C HIS A 120 -6.71 -3.51 15.65
N SER A 121 -6.62 -4.12 16.83
CA SER A 121 -5.85 -3.61 17.95
C SER A 121 -4.35 -3.54 17.62
N CYS A 122 -3.78 -4.61 17.07
CA CYS A 122 -2.38 -4.65 16.66
C CYS A 122 -2.06 -3.64 15.54
N ALA A 123 -2.91 -3.52 14.54
CA ALA A 123 -2.77 -2.53 13.46
C ALA A 123 -2.83 -1.10 14.02
N ASN A 124 -3.76 -0.83 14.95
CA ASN A 124 -3.87 0.46 15.63
C ASN A 124 -2.66 0.75 16.53
N GLN A 125 -2.15 -0.24 17.26
CA GLN A 125 -0.95 -0.10 18.07
C GLN A 125 0.27 0.22 17.19
N ARG A 126 0.48 -0.51 16.08
CA ARG A 126 1.54 -0.21 15.11
C ARG A 126 1.39 1.18 14.52
N ARG A 127 0.16 1.59 14.17
CA ARG A 127 -0.12 2.95 13.68
C ARG A 127 0.24 4.00 14.72
N ARG A 128 -0.08 3.79 16.00
CA ARG A 128 0.27 4.71 17.10
C ARG A 128 1.77 4.77 17.33
N ARG A 129 2.45 3.61 17.36
CA ARG A 129 3.90 3.50 17.59
C ARG A 129 4.72 4.13 16.46
N ASN A 130 4.31 3.92 15.22
CA ASN A 130 5.03 4.41 14.04
C ASN A 130 4.59 5.82 13.61
N ALA A 131 3.71 6.48 14.38
CA ALA A 131 3.33 7.86 14.10
C ALA A 131 4.46 8.79 14.53
N ILE A 132 5.12 9.39 13.54
CA ILE A 132 6.07 10.49 13.78
C ILE A 132 5.25 11.72 14.18
N LYS A 133 5.44 12.17 15.43
CA LYS A 133 4.70 13.29 16.03
C LYS A 133 5.50 14.58 16.05
N ILE A 134 6.81 14.48 16.21
CA ILE A 134 7.75 15.59 16.27
C ILE A 134 9.03 15.15 15.56
N ILE A 135 9.64 16.05 14.80
CA ILE A 135 10.97 15.91 14.21
C ILE A 135 11.79 17.12 14.66
N PHE A 136 13.07 16.92 14.93
CA PHE A 136 14.00 18.01 15.20
C PHE A 136 14.73 18.37 13.91
N ASP A 137 14.84 19.66 13.60
CA ASP A 137 15.63 20.15 12.48
C ASP A 137 17.12 20.27 12.84
N GLU A 138 17.95 20.77 11.92
CA GLU A 138 19.39 20.99 12.15
C GLU A 138 19.68 22.06 13.24
N GLU A 139 18.67 22.83 13.65
CA GLU A 139 18.74 23.85 14.71
C GLU A 139 18.12 23.36 16.04
N ASP A 140 17.91 22.05 16.20
CA ASP A 140 17.27 21.42 17.36
C ASP A 140 15.84 21.95 17.65
N ARG A 141 15.16 22.51 16.65
CA ARG A 141 13.76 22.95 16.80
C ARG A 141 12.81 21.79 16.57
N GLY A 142 11.95 21.53 17.54
CA GLY A 142 10.91 20.51 17.47
C GLY A 142 9.74 20.94 16.58
N LEU A 143 9.63 20.35 15.39
CA LEU A 143 8.59 20.60 14.40
C LEU A 143 7.49 19.54 14.50
N SER A 144 6.23 20.00 14.56
CA SER A 144 5.05 19.13 14.74
C SER A 144 4.06 19.21 13.56
N SER A 145 4.16 20.23 12.70
CA SER A 145 3.28 20.37 11.54
C SER A 145 3.65 19.39 10.42
N PRO A 146 2.67 18.73 9.76
CA PRO A 146 2.94 17.86 8.62
C PRO A 146 3.75 18.51 7.51
N THR A 147 3.46 19.78 7.20
CA THR A 147 4.16 20.54 6.13
C THR A 147 5.60 20.83 6.50
N GLU A 148 5.86 21.16 7.77
CA GLU A 148 7.22 21.41 8.28
C GLU A 148 8.04 20.12 8.27
N MET A 149 7.47 19.02 8.76
CA MET A 149 8.12 17.70 8.74
C MET A 149 8.46 17.24 7.32
N GLU A 150 7.55 17.46 6.37
CA GLU A 150 7.79 17.15 4.96
C GLU A 150 8.99 17.94 4.41
N GLY A 151 9.07 19.23 4.73
CA GLY A 151 10.22 20.08 4.38
C GLY A 151 11.55 19.54 4.92
N VAL A 152 11.59 19.12 6.19
CA VAL A 152 12.80 18.53 6.81
C VAL A 152 13.23 17.25 6.11
N PHE A 153 12.29 16.32 5.86
CA PHE A 153 12.62 15.08 5.17
C PHE A 153 13.12 15.33 3.75
N ASN A 154 12.43 16.19 2.99
CA ASN A 154 12.80 16.52 1.63
C ASN A 154 14.19 17.17 1.60
N GLY A 155 14.44 18.16 2.47
CA GLY A 155 15.75 18.80 2.58
C GLY A 155 16.87 17.81 2.93
N TYR A 156 16.64 16.95 3.91
CA TYR A 156 17.59 15.91 4.32
C TYR A 156 17.94 14.96 3.17
N PHE A 157 16.94 14.36 2.53
CA PHE A 157 17.18 13.40 1.44
C PHE A 157 17.69 14.08 0.18
N GLN A 158 17.25 15.30 -0.13
CA GLN A 158 17.81 16.07 -1.24
C GLN A 158 19.30 16.32 -0.99
N LYS A 159 19.70 16.73 0.20
CA LYS A 159 21.12 16.89 0.58
C LYS A 159 21.88 15.56 0.50
N LEU A 160 21.29 14.46 0.98
CA LEU A 160 21.90 13.13 0.95
C LEU A 160 22.15 12.59 -0.46
N PHE A 161 21.21 12.82 -1.38
CA PHE A 161 21.28 12.34 -2.76
C PHE A 161 21.85 13.37 -3.74
N THR A 162 22.14 14.59 -3.29
CA THR A 162 22.85 15.59 -4.10
C THR A 162 24.35 15.38 -3.91
N SER A 163 25.08 15.27 -5.02
CA SER A 163 26.53 15.19 -4.98
C SER A 163 27.10 16.44 -4.31
N SER A 164 28.10 16.25 -3.44
CA SER A 164 28.92 17.34 -2.92
C SER A 164 29.82 18.00 -3.98
N GLY A 165 29.80 17.49 -5.22
CA GLY A 165 30.66 17.96 -6.32
C GLY A 165 32.14 17.66 -6.08
N PRO A 166 32.53 16.42 -5.70
CA PRO A 166 33.93 16.11 -5.43
C PRO A 166 34.77 16.28 -6.71
N SER A 167 35.96 16.83 -6.54
CA SER A 167 36.95 16.94 -7.60
C SER A 167 37.40 15.54 -8.07
N LYS A 168 37.89 15.47 -9.31
CA LYS A 168 38.45 14.22 -9.86
C LYS A 168 39.59 13.68 -8.99
N ALA A 169 40.36 14.55 -8.34
CA ALA A 169 41.43 14.17 -7.43
C ALA A 169 40.89 13.47 -6.16
N GLU A 170 39.84 14.01 -5.54
CA GLU A 170 39.20 13.40 -4.35
C GLU A 170 38.54 12.06 -4.68
N VAL A 171 37.85 11.95 -5.82
CA VAL A 171 37.29 10.67 -6.27
C VAL A 171 38.41 9.66 -6.52
N THR A 172 39.49 10.08 -7.18
CA THR A 172 40.64 9.18 -7.43
C THR A 172 41.26 8.73 -6.12
N ASP A 173 41.42 9.64 -5.14
CA ASP A 173 41.96 9.35 -3.81
C ASP A 173 41.12 8.31 -3.05
N CYS A 174 39.79 8.49 -3.01
CA CYS A 174 38.86 7.52 -2.41
C CYS A 174 38.93 6.14 -3.07
N LEU A 175 39.22 6.08 -4.38
CA LEU A 175 39.29 4.83 -5.14
C LEU A 175 40.68 4.18 -5.14
N LYS A 176 41.73 4.81 -4.59
CA LYS A 176 43.12 4.32 -4.65
C LYS A 176 43.31 2.89 -4.14
N ASN A 177 42.53 2.50 -3.13
CA ASN A 177 42.64 1.19 -2.49
C ASN A 177 41.68 0.15 -3.08
N LEU A 178 40.86 0.52 -4.06
CA LEU A 178 39.93 -0.40 -4.70
C LEU A 178 40.60 -1.02 -5.92
N THR A 179 40.57 -2.35 -5.99
CA THR A 179 41.06 -3.08 -7.16
C THR A 179 40.03 -2.96 -8.29
N PRO A 180 40.40 -2.42 -9.46
CA PRO A 180 39.49 -2.37 -10.60
C PRO A 180 39.04 -3.77 -11.01
N ARG A 181 37.72 -3.98 -11.11
CA ARG A 181 37.11 -5.26 -11.54
C ARG A 181 36.62 -5.23 -12.99
N VAL A 182 36.42 -4.05 -13.53
CA VAL A 182 36.02 -3.83 -14.92
C VAL A 182 37.27 -3.41 -15.68
N SER A 183 37.66 -4.18 -16.69
CA SER A 183 38.78 -3.82 -17.56
C SER A 183 38.37 -2.71 -18.53
N ASP A 184 39.35 -2.02 -19.11
CA ASP A 184 39.08 -0.95 -20.08
C ASP A 184 38.28 -1.47 -21.29
N VAL A 185 38.54 -2.71 -21.72
CA VAL A 185 37.80 -3.38 -22.80
C VAL A 185 36.34 -3.65 -22.41
N MET A 186 36.09 -4.07 -21.17
CA MET A 186 34.72 -4.24 -20.66
C MET A 186 33.99 -2.90 -20.59
N ASN A 187 34.66 -1.85 -20.12
CA ASN A 187 34.07 -0.53 -20.00
C ASN A 187 33.74 0.08 -21.38
N LEU A 188 34.62 -0.10 -22.36
CA LEU A 188 34.37 0.28 -23.76
C LEU A 188 33.13 -0.43 -24.32
N ASN A 189 32.94 -1.71 -24.01
CA ASN A 189 31.76 -2.46 -24.43
C ASN A 189 30.49 -2.01 -23.68
N LEU A 190 30.57 -1.66 -22.39
CA LEU A 190 29.43 -1.22 -21.60
C LEU A 190 28.97 0.22 -21.90
N THR A 191 29.87 1.06 -22.43
CA THR A 191 29.60 2.48 -22.73
C THR A 191 29.32 2.75 -24.20
N ARG A 192 29.43 1.75 -25.08
CA ARG A 192 29.09 1.89 -26.51
C ARG A 192 27.58 2.07 -26.70
N PRO A 193 27.14 2.73 -27.79
CA PRO A 193 25.72 2.83 -28.14
C PRO A 193 25.08 1.45 -28.32
N PHE A 194 23.86 1.27 -27.80
CA PHE A 194 23.08 0.04 -28.00
C PHE A 194 22.77 -0.18 -29.47
N THR A 195 22.83 -1.44 -29.89
CA THR A 195 22.43 -1.86 -31.24
C THR A 195 21.01 -2.41 -31.23
N ARG A 196 20.30 -2.32 -32.36
CA ARG A 196 18.91 -2.78 -32.48
C ARG A 196 18.74 -4.27 -32.15
N VAL A 197 19.76 -5.08 -32.41
CA VAL A 197 19.79 -6.53 -32.13
C VAL A 197 19.86 -6.84 -30.62
N GLU A 198 20.32 -5.90 -29.80
CA GLU A 198 20.41 -6.07 -28.34
C GLU A 198 19.10 -5.71 -27.61
N VAL A 199 18.11 -5.15 -28.32
CA VAL A 199 16.85 -4.63 -27.75
C VAL A 199 15.61 -5.37 -28.26
N GLU A 200 15.75 -6.20 -29.30
CA GLU A 200 14.73 -7.15 -29.78
C GLU A 200 14.84 -8.50 -29.05
#